data_AF-A0A2D4J4V6-F1
#
_entry.id   AF-A0A2D4J4V6-F1
#
_cell.length_a   1.000
_cell.length_b   1.000
_cell.length_c   1.000
_cell.angle_alpha   90.00
_cell.angle_beta   90.00
_cell.angle_gamma   90.00
#
_symmetry.space_group_name_H-M   'P 1'
#
loop_
_entity.id
_entity.type
_entity.pdbx_description
1 polymer ?
#
loop_
_entity_poly.entity_id
_entity_poly.type
_entity_poly.pdbx_seq_one_letter_code
_entity_poly.pdbx_strand_id
1 'polypeptide(L)'
;IYDATWSMFSKWCTRKGANPLSPSLAQLLEFLQDRLDRGLSPNTLRRQVAALASVICWKGFKSLSHHPSVKNFLRAATNLSPPVIHRYPTWDLNKVLVALTKEPFEPIQTISLHLLSYKVAF
;
A
#
# COMPACT_ATOMS: atom_id res chain seq x y z
N ILE A 1 9.59 -3.21 -18.68
CA ILE A 1 9.40 -3.11 -17.19
C ILE A 1 10.21 -4.18 -16.46
N TYR A 2 10.19 -5.43 -16.93
CA TYR A 2 11.02 -6.52 -16.42
C TYR A 2 12.53 -6.21 -16.54
N ASP A 3 12.98 -5.72 -17.70
CA ASP A 3 14.41 -5.41 -17.94
C ASP A 3 14.96 -4.29 -17.06
N ALA A 4 14.15 -3.27 -16.76
CA ALA A 4 14.56 -2.16 -15.90
C ALA A 4 14.76 -2.62 -14.45
N THR A 5 13.90 -3.51 -13.96
CA THR A 5 14.02 -4.08 -12.61
C THR A 5 15.24 -4.99 -12.52
N TRP A 6 15.45 -5.82 -13.54
CA TRP A 6 16.63 -6.67 -13.64
C TRP A 6 17.92 -5.86 -13.70
N SER A 7 18.01 -4.86 -14.57
CA SER A 7 19.18 -3.97 -14.68
C SER A 7 19.50 -3.27 -13.36
N MET A 8 18.47 -2.79 -12.64
CA MET A 8 18.64 -2.19 -11.31
C MET A 8 19.21 -3.19 -10.31
N PHE A 9 18.67 -4.41 -10.30
CA PHE A 9 19.14 -5.48 -9.42
C PHE A 9 20.57 -5.89 -9.75
N SER A 10 20.89 -6.10 -11.03
CA SER A 10 22.25 -6.42 -11.48
C SER A 10 23.25 -5.34 -11.06
N LYS A 11 22.93 -4.06 -11.25
CA LYS A 11 23.76 -2.93 -10.77
C LYS A 11 23.93 -2.93 -9.25
N TRP A 12 22.88 -3.26 -8.51
CA TRP A 12 22.96 -3.39 -7.05
C TRP A 12 23.86 -4.57 -6.65
N CYS A 13 23.72 -5.73 -7.29
CA CYS A 13 24.57 -6.89 -7.07
C CYS A 13 26.04 -6.60 -7.36
N THR A 14 26.35 -5.93 -8.48
CA THR A 14 27.73 -5.53 -8.83
C THR A 14 28.35 -4.64 -7.74
N ARG A 15 27.59 -3.68 -7.19
CA ARG A 15 28.07 -2.81 -6.10
C ARG A 15 28.32 -3.57 -4.80
N LYS A 16 27.59 -4.65 -4.55
CA LYS A 16 27.69 -5.48 -3.33
C LYS A 16 28.61 -6.70 -3.51
N GLY A 17 29.21 -6.89 -4.70
CA GLY A 17 30.04 -8.07 -5.00
C GLY A 17 29.24 -9.38 -5.07
N ALA A 18 27.94 -9.30 -5.35
CA ALA A 18 27.04 -10.45 -5.41
C ALA A 18 26.81 -10.92 -6.86
N ASN A 19 26.54 -12.22 -7.04
CA ASN A 19 26.13 -12.76 -8.34
C ASN A 19 24.63 -12.52 -8.56
N PRO A 20 24.22 -11.75 -9.59
CA PRO A 20 22.81 -11.48 -9.86
C PRO A 20 22.00 -12.70 -10.31
N LEU A 21 22.63 -13.74 -10.88
CA LEU A 21 21.93 -14.94 -11.35
C LEU A 21 21.68 -15.97 -10.24
N SER A 22 22.38 -15.85 -9.10
CA SER A 22 22.25 -16.77 -7.98
C SER A 22 22.43 -16.03 -6.64
N PRO A 23 21.57 -15.03 -6.36
CA PRO A 23 21.65 -14.29 -5.10
C PRO A 23 21.22 -15.17 -3.93
N SER A 24 21.81 -14.94 -2.76
CA SER A 24 21.33 -15.52 -1.52
C SER A 24 20.02 -14.84 -1.07
N LEU A 25 19.25 -15.51 -0.21
CA LEU A 25 18.02 -14.91 0.34
C LEU A 25 18.31 -13.62 1.09
N ALA A 26 19.43 -13.56 1.81
CA ALA A 26 19.87 -12.37 2.52
C ALA A 26 20.12 -11.21 1.56
N GLN A 27 20.83 -11.44 0.45
CA GLN A 27 21.11 -10.41 -0.55
C GLN A 27 19.82 -9.88 -1.20
N LEU A 28 18.86 -10.76 -1.47
CA LEU A 28 17.56 -10.33 -1.98
C LEU A 28 16.81 -9.45 -0.96
N LEU A 29 16.77 -9.86 0.31
CA LEU A 29 16.10 -9.09 1.35
C LEU A 29 16.80 -7.74 1.59
N GLU A 30 18.13 -7.71 1.53
CA GLU A 30 18.92 -6.48 1.63
C GLU A 30 18.64 -5.54 0.45
N PHE A 31 18.51 -6.06 -0.76
CA PHE A 31 18.05 -5.28 -1.90
C PHE A 31 16.66 -4.70 -1.67
N LEU A 32 15.70 -5.52 -1.21
CA LEU A 32 14.33 -5.04 -0.95
C LEU A 32 14.30 -3.99 0.17
N GLN A 33 15.17 -4.13 1.19
CA GLN A 33 15.35 -3.15 2.25
C GLN A 33 15.87 -1.81 1.70
N ASP A 34 16.95 -1.79 0.89
CA ASP A 34 17.45 -0.56 0.26
C ASP A 34 16.37 0.14 -0.59
N ARG A 35 15.47 -0.63 -1.21
CA ARG A 35 14.33 -0.06 -1.97
C ARG A 35 13.23 0.48 -1.06
N LEU A 36 12.95 -0.19 0.05
CA LEU A 36 12.00 0.30 1.06
C LEU A 36 12.51 1.60 1.69
N ASP A 37 13.80 1.67 2.03
CA ASP A 37 14.45 2.84 2.63
C ASP A 37 14.44 4.06 1.68
N ARG A 38 14.45 3.82 0.37
CA ARG A 38 14.25 4.85 -0.67
C ARG A 38 12.80 5.31 -0.83
N GLY A 39 11.87 4.80 -0.02
CA GLY A 39 10.46 5.20 -0.02
C GLY A 39 9.61 4.54 -1.10
N LEU A 40 10.03 3.38 -1.65
CA LEU A 40 9.19 2.68 -2.62
C LEU A 40 7.94 2.08 -1.94
N SER A 41 6.80 2.23 -2.61
CA SER A 41 5.55 1.64 -2.11
C SER A 41 5.64 0.12 -2.00
N PRO A 42 4.95 -0.51 -1.03
CA PRO A 42 4.88 -1.96 -0.90
C PRO A 42 4.42 -2.65 -2.20
N ASN A 43 3.50 -2.04 -2.95
CA ASN A 43 3.04 -2.55 -4.24
C ASN A 43 4.15 -2.57 -5.30
N THR A 44 5.00 -1.54 -5.32
CA THR A 44 6.17 -1.50 -6.20
C THR A 44 7.16 -2.60 -5.84
N LEU A 45 7.40 -2.85 -4.55
CA LEU A 45 8.28 -3.93 -4.09
C LEU A 45 7.74 -5.30 -4.51
N ARG A 46 6.43 -5.56 -4.36
CA ARG A 46 5.78 -6.80 -4.85
C ARG A 46 6.01 -7.00 -6.35
N ARG A 47 5.88 -5.94 -7.14
CA ARG A 47 6.11 -5.99 -8.59
C ARG A 47 7.55 -6.34 -8.92
N GLN A 48 8.52 -5.82 -8.16
CA GLN A 48 9.93 -6.11 -8.36
C GLN A 48 10.27 -7.56 -8.00
N VAL A 49 9.72 -8.07 -6.90
CA VAL A 49 9.85 -9.49 -6.52
C VAL A 49 9.32 -10.39 -7.63
N ALA A 50 8.15 -10.08 -8.20
CA ALA A 50 7.59 -10.85 -9.31
C ALA A 50 8.47 -10.80 -10.57
N ALA A 51 9.05 -9.64 -10.88
CA ALA A 51 9.97 -9.48 -12.01
C ALA A 51 11.31 -10.21 -11.80
N LEU A 52 11.80 -10.29 -10.57
CA LEU A 52 12.98 -11.10 -10.25
C LEU A 52 12.67 -12.60 -10.31
N ALA A 53 11.47 -13.00 -9.90
CA ALA A 53 11.03 -14.40 -9.97
C ALA A 53 10.93 -14.93 -11.41
N SER A 54 10.78 -14.07 -12.42
CA SER A 54 10.78 -14.50 -13.83
C SER A 54 12.18 -14.72 -14.41
N VAL A 55 13.24 -14.21 -13.75
CA VAL A 55 14.63 -14.31 -14.23
C VAL A 55 15.44 -15.29 -13.39
N ILE A 56 15.20 -15.32 -12.08
CA ILE A 56 15.97 -16.13 -11.13
C ILE A 56 15.16 -17.35 -10.71
N CYS A 57 15.69 -18.54 -10.97
CA CYS A 57 15.12 -19.78 -10.47
C CYS A 57 15.62 -20.06 -9.04
N TRP A 58 14.69 -20.25 -8.10
CA TRP A 58 15.00 -20.55 -6.71
C TRP A 58 14.79 -22.03 -6.42
N LYS A 59 15.85 -22.71 -5.96
CA LYS A 59 15.81 -24.14 -5.63
C LYS A 59 14.69 -24.42 -4.61
N GLY A 60 13.74 -25.27 -4.99
CA GLY A 60 12.67 -25.76 -4.12
C GLY A 60 11.39 -24.92 -4.06
N PHE A 61 11.31 -23.76 -4.72
CA PHE A 61 10.09 -22.94 -4.74
C PHE A 61 9.65 -22.61 -6.17
N LYS A 62 8.35 -22.70 -6.44
CA LYS A 62 7.77 -22.34 -7.75
C LYS A 62 7.93 -20.85 -8.10
N SER A 63 8.06 -19.97 -7.09
CA SER A 63 8.26 -18.54 -7.27
C SER A 63 8.82 -17.90 -6.00
N LEU A 64 9.62 -16.85 -6.16
CA LEU A 64 10.23 -16.09 -5.07
C LEU A 64 9.19 -15.49 -4.09
N SER A 65 8.01 -15.15 -4.60
CA SER A 65 6.89 -14.62 -3.81
C SER A 65 6.35 -15.63 -2.77
N HIS A 66 6.59 -16.93 -2.96
CA HIS A 66 6.14 -17.99 -2.04
C HIS A 66 7.12 -18.24 -0.89
N HIS A 67 8.32 -17.67 -0.94
CA HIS A 67 9.29 -17.83 0.14
C HIS A 67 8.77 -17.11 1.42
N PRO A 68 8.70 -17.79 2.59
CA PRO A 68 8.09 -17.24 3.79
C PRO A 68 8.75 -15.92 4.24
N SER A 69 10.08 -15.81 4.14
CA SER A 69 10.78 -14.57 4.49
C SER A 69 10.43 -13.38 3.58
N VAL A 70 10.25 -13.62 2.27
CA VAL A 70 9.85 -12.57 1.31
C VAL A 70 8.40 -12.16 1.57
N LYS A 71 7.52 -13.12 1.84
CA LYS A 71 6.12 -12.85 2.21
C LYS A 71 6.03 -12.03 3.51
N ASN A 72 6.81 -12.39 4.53
CA ASN A 72 6.86 -11.68 5.80
C ASN A 72 7.45 -10.28 5.64
N PHE A 73 8.50 -10.12 4.83
CA PHE A 73 9.07 -8.82 4.50
C PHE A 73 8.05 -7.91 3.83
N LEU A 74 7.35 -8.39 2.79
CA LEU A 74 6.33 -7.61 2.10
C LEU A 74 5.17 -7.24 3.04
N ARG A 75 4.80 -8.12 3.97
CA ARG A 75 3.81 -7.82 5.02
C ARG A 75 4.31 -6.72 5.95
N ALA A 76 5.56 -6.78 6.39
CA ALA A 76 6.18 -5.75 7.22
C ALA A 76 6.23 -4.40 6.48
N ALA A 77 6.62 -4.39 5.20
CA ALA A 77 6.60 -3.19 4.37
C ALA A 77 5.19 -2.57 4.25
N THR A 78 4.15 -3.37 4.06
CA THR A 78 2.76 -2.88 4.06
C THR A 78 2.34 -2.31 5.41
N ASN A 79 2.78 -2.90 6.51
CA ASN A 79 2.46 -2.40 7.84
C ASN A 79 3.18 -1.08 8.16
N LEU A 80 4.40 -0.89 7.65
CA LEU A 80 5.17 0.35 7.81
C LEU A 80 4.62 1.50 6.97
N SER A 81 3.96 1.20 5.86
CA SER A 81 3.34 2.18 4.97
C SER A 81 1.87 1.85 4.75
N PRO A 82 1.01 2.05 5.77
CA PRO A 82 -0.41 1.77 5.63
C PRO A 82 -0.99 2.60 4.46
N PRO A 83 -1.90 2.03 3.66
CA PRO A 83 -2.54 2.79 2.60
C PRO A 83 -3.29 3.98 3.20
N VAL A 84 -3.14 5.15 2.60
CA VAL A 84 -3.92 6.33 2.98
C VAL A 84 -5.37 6.04 2.62
N ILE A 85 -6.19 5.77 3.62
CA ILE A 85 -7.63 5.61 3.44
C ILE A 85 -8.23 7.01 3.49
N HIS A 86 -8.46 7.60 2.32
CA HIS A 86 -9.28 8.81 2.22
C HIS A 86 -10.72 8.44 2.55
N ARG A 87 -11.13 8.71 3.80
CA ARG A 87 -12.53 8.63 4.23
C ARG A 87 -13.23 9.90 3.79
N TYR A 88 -13.66 9.96 2.53
CA TYR A 88 -14.62 10.97 2.15
C TYR A 88 -15.96 10.63 2.80
N PRO A 89 -16.71 11.63 3.29
CA PRO A 89 -18.11 11.40 3.58
C PRO A 89 -18.78 10.85 2.31
N THR A 90 -19.59 9.81 2.45
CA THR A 90 -20.40 9.29 1.34
C THR A 90 -21.53 10.23 0.93
N TRP A 91 -21.75 11.28 1.73
CA TRP A 91 -22.79 12.29 1.52
C TRP A 91 -22.23 13.55 0.86
N ASP A 92 -23.08 14.17 0.04
CA ASP A 92 -22.82 15.44 -0.61
C ASP A 92 -23.16 16.59 0.36
N LEU A 93 -22.14 17.35 0.77
CA LEU A 93 -22.28 18.43 1.75
C LEU A 93 -23.38 19.42 1.37
N ASN A 94 -23.47 19.81 0.10
CA ASN A 94 -24.49 20.77 -0.32
C ASN A 94 -25.90 20.19 -0.19
N LYS A 95 -26.07 18.91 -0.53
CA LYS A 95 -27.36 18.23 -0.37
C LYS A 95 -27.76 18.10 1.10
N VAL A 96 -26.81 17.78 1.97
CA VAL A 96 -27.05 17.70 3.42
C VAL A 96 -27.45 19.07 3.96
N LEU A 97 -26.71 20.12 3.66
CA LEU A 97 -27.02 21.48 4.12
C LEU A 97 -28.40 21.95 3.63
N VAL A 98 -28.72 21.72 2.35
CA VAL A 98 -30.05 22.06 1.80
C VAL A 98 -31.15 21.24 2.48
N ALA A 99 -30.92 19.96 2.79
CA ALA A 99 -31.90 19.14 3.51
C ALA A 99 -32.12 19.63 4.95
N LEU A 100 -31.07 20.08 5.64
CA LEU A 100 -31.15 20.62 7.01
C LEU A 100 -31.90 21.96 7.09
N THR A 101 -32.03 22.69 5.98
CA THR A 101 -32.85 23.92 5.88
C THR A 101 -34.33 23.66 5.56
N LYS A 102 -34.74 22.40 5.42
CA LYS A 102 -36.11 22.00 5.06
C LYS A 102 -36.74 21.17 6.19
N GLU A 103 -38.05 20.95 6.09
CA GLU A 103 -38.74 19.96 6.93
C GLU A 103 -38.07 18.58 6.79
N PRO A 104 -37.89 17.81 7.88
CA PRO A 104 -38.41 18.00 9.23
C PRO A 104 -37.49 18.79 10.18
N PHE A 105 -36.39 19.39 9.68
CA PHE A 105 -35.37 20.07 10.48
C PHE A 105 -35.66 21.57 10.70
N GLU A 106 -36.70 22.09 10.06
CA GLU A 106 -37.27 23.43 10.24
C GLU A 106 -38.79 23.30 10.37
N PRO A 107 -39.50 24.19 11.11
CA PRO A 107 -38.99 25.36 11.84
C PRO A 107 -38.39 25.01 13.20
N ILE A 108 -37.22 25.56 13.53
CA ILE A 108 -36.48 25.25 14.78
C ILE A 108 -37.29 25.48 16.06
N GLN A 109 -38.30 26.34 16.03
CA GLN A 109 -39.16 26.67 17.17
C GLN A 109 -40.12 25.52 17.54
N THR A 110 -40.42 24.63 16.58
CA THR A 110 -41.44 23.58 16.74
C THR A 110 -40.89 22.17 16.57
N ILE A 111 -39.63 22.01 16.13
CA ILE A 111 -39.04 20.68 15.95
C ILE A 111 -38.81 19.97 17.30
N SER A 112 -38.81 18.64 17.26
CA SER A 112 -38.47 17.84 18.44
C SER A 112 -36.98 17.97 18.79
N LEU A 113 -36.66 17.88 20.08
CA LEU A 113 -35.27 17.89 20.57
C LEU A 113 -34.42 16.78 19.94
N HIS A 114 -35.03 15.65 19.60
CA HIS A 114 -34.37 14.56 18.88
C HIS A 114 -33.87 15.00 17.50
N LEU A 115 -34.70 15.65 16.69
CA LEU A 115 -34.32 16.16 15.36
C LEU A 115 -33.34 17.34 15.45
N LEU A 116 -33.48 18.20 16.46
CA LEU A 116 -32.52 19.27 16.73
C LEU A 116 -31.14 18.71 17.08
N SER A 117 -31.09 17.62 17.85
CA SER A 117 -29.83 16.96 18.21
C SER A 117 -29.13 16.39 16.98
N TYR A 118 -29.87 15.76 16.05
CA TYR A 118 -29.31 15.31 14.78
C TYR A 118 -28.77 16.44 13.90
N LYS A 119 -29.39 17.62 13.95
CA LYS A 119 -28.98 18.79 13.16
C LYS A 119 -27.69 19.44 13.65
N VAL A 120 -27.40 19.37 14.96
CA VAL A 120 -26.28 20.10 15.61
C VAL A 120 -25.10 19.18 15.99
N ALA A 121 -25.27 17.85 15.96
CA ALA A 121 -24.22 16.90 16.32
C ALA A 121 -23.05 16.80 15.31
N PHE A 122 -23.14 17.49 14.17
CA PHE A 122 -22.10 17.56 13.13
C PHE A 122 -21.51 18.97 13.03
#